data_AF-A0A926CLX1-F1
#
_entry.id   AF-A0A926CLX1-F1
#
_cell.length_a   1.000
_cell.length_b   1.000
_cell.length_c   1.000
_cell.angle_alpha   90.00
_cell.angle_beta   90.00
_cell.angle_gamma   90.00
#
_symmetry.space_group_name_H-M   'P 1'
#
loop_
_entity.id
_entity.type
_entity.pdbx_description
1 polymer ?
#
loop_
_entity_poly.entity_id
_entity_poly.type
_entity_poly.pdbx_seq_one_letter_code
_entity_poly.pdbx_strand_id
1 'polypeptide(L)'
;MTKFDAILIPGGGLRAGGVLPLWVQARFDLALEKDRGETFLCLSAGTTHRPFPVDEDGFPILECSAGARYLADKGIDPGRVRLESMSLDTIGNAWFSKVLHVDPAGWRRMLIITSEFHMQRTRAIFEWIYSMEAAEYHLEFLASPNDGLKAEAVSARAARETQSLASVEKLRRELRNRRDLHDWMFTRHRAYSTESILRPRTLPDPVIMESY
;
A
#
# COMPACT_ATOMS: atom_id res chain seq x y z
N MET A 1 -11.01 7.54 23.72
CA MET A 1 -10.13 8.38 22.89
C MET A 1 -9.34 7.46 21.98
N THR A 2 -9.19 7.82 20.70
CA THR A 2 -8.44 7.01 19.73
C THR A 2 -6.97 6.97 20.09
N LYS A 3 -6.31 5.83 19.84
CA LYS A 3 -4.86 5.69 20.05
C LYS A 3 -4.10 6.34 18.89
N PHE A 4 -4.62 6.18 17.68
CA PHE A 4 -4.07 6.74 16.46
C PHE A 4 -5.02 7.78 15.87
N ASP A 5 -4.51 8.57 14.93
CA ASP A 5 -5.33 9.48 14.14
C ASP A 5 -5.90 8.73 12.92
N ALA A 6 -5.08 7.83 12.33
CA ALA A 6 -5.52 6.94 11.25
C ALA A 6 -4.84 5.56 11.26
N ILE A 7 -5.56 4.56 10.74
CA ILE A 7 -5.06 3.23 10.41
C ILE A 7 -4.90 3.15 8.89
N LEU A 8 -3.66 2.99 8.42
CA LEU A 8 -3.28 2.93 7.02
C LEU A 8 -3.14 1.46 6.59
N ILE A 9 -3.85 1.09 5.52
CA ILE A 9 -3.91 -0.29 5.05
C ILE A 9 -3.46 -0.34 3.59
N PRO A 10 -2.17 -0.65 3.31
CA PRO A 10 -1.68 -0.95 1.98
C PRO A 10 -2.51 -2.03 1.28
N GLY A 11 -2.79 -1.81 -0.01
CA GLY A 11 -3.31 -2.84 -0.89
C GLY A 11 -2.34 -4.01 -1.07
N GLY A 12 -2.83 -5.11 -1.66
CA GLY A 12 -2.06 -6.36 -1.73
C GLY A 12 -2.53 -7.31 -2.80
N GLY A 13 -3.13 -6.77 -3.87
CA GLY A 13 -3.72 -7.52 -4.97
C GLY A 13 -5.24 -7.54 -4.96
N LEU A 14 -5.81 -7.74 -6.14
CA LEU A 14 -7.22 -8.11 -6.35
C LEU A 14 -7.28 -9.42 -7.14
N ARG A 15 -8.23 -10.27 -6.79
CA ARG A 15 -8.59 -11.45 -7.57
C ARG A 15 -9.61 -11.08 -8.66
N ALA A 16 -9.95 -12.05 -9.50
CA ALA A 16 -11.00 -11.90 -10.50
C ALA A 16 -12.29 -11.38 -9.84
N GLY A 17 -12.96 -10.44 -10.51
CA GLY A 17 -14.15 -9.76 -9.98
C GLY A 17 -13.86 -8.68 -8.91
N GLY A 18 -12.59 -8.28 -8.72
CA GLY A 18 -12.25 -7.21 -7.78
C GLY A 18 -12.29 -7.63 -6.30
N VAL A 19 -12.21 -8.95 -6.03
CA VAL A 19 -12.30 -9.50 -4.68
C VAL A 19 -10.96 -9.42 -3.96
N LEU A 20 -10.97 -9.01 -2.69
CA LEU A 20 -9.79 -9.03 -1.83
C LEU A 20 -9.35 -10.49 -1.56
N PRO A 21 -8.09 -10.86 -1.78
CA PRO A 21 -7.58 -12.16 -1.37
C PRO A 21 -7.52 -12.29 0.16
N LEU A 22 -7.49 -13.53 0.68
CA LEU A 22 -7.57 -13.81 2.13
C LEU A 22 -6.50 -13.08 2.96
N TRP A 23 -5.23 -13.10 2.52
CA TRP A 23 -4.15 -12.37 3.21
C TRP A 23 -4.31 -10.84 3.21
N VAL A 24 -5.13 -10.28 2.32
CA VAL A 24 -5.49 -8.85 2.33
C VAL A 24 -6.67 -8.63 3.26
N GLN A 25 -7.69 -9.50 3.24
CA GLN A 25 -8.79 -9.46 4.21
C GLN A 25 -8.25 -9.50 5.65
N ALA A 26 -7.25 -10.35 5.92
CA ALA A 26 -6.59 -10.42 7.22
C ALA A 26 -5.98 -9.08 7.70
N ARG A 27 -5.57 -8.18 6.78
CA ARG A 27 -5.12 -6.82 7.14
C ARG A 27 -6.28 -5.98 7.65
N PHE A 28 -7.41 -6.04 6.96
CA PHE A 28 -8.63 -5.32 7.33
C PHE A 28 -9.24 -5.87 8.62
N ASP A 29 -9.26 -7.19 8.80
CA ASP A 29 -9.72 -7.82 10.04
C ASP A 29 -8.86 -7.39 11.23
N LEU A 30 -7.52 -7.39 11.08
CA LEU A 30 -6.61 -6.88 12.11
C LEU A 30 -6.82 -5.37 12.36
N ALA A 31 -7.16 -4.59 11.34
CA ALA A 31 -7.50 -3.17 11.50
C ALA A 31 -8.78 -2.99 12.34
N LEU A 32 -9.81 -3.82 12.09
CA LEU A 32 -11.06 -3.83 12.86
C LEU A 32 -10.81 -4.20 14.33
N GLU A 33 -9.91 -5.17 14.61
CA GLU A 33 -9.53 -5.50 15.99
C GLU A 33 -8.85 -4.35 16.74
N LYS A 34 -8.17 -3.46 16.02
CA LYS A 34 -7.51 -2.28 16.60
C LYS A 34 -8.40 -1.05 16.63
N ASP A 35 -9.62 -1.14 16.10
CA ASP A 35 -10.54 -0.01 16.03
C ASP A 35 -11.02 0.43 17.42
N ARG A 36 -10.85 1.72 17.69
CA ARG A 36 -11.33 2.47 18.86
C ARG A 36 -11.97 3.81 18.44
N GLY A 37 -12.33 3.94 17.16
CA GLY A 37 -12.88 5.17 16.57
C GLY A 37 -11.96 5.86 15.56
N GLU A 38 -10.83 5.24 15.19
CA GLU A 38 -9.83 5.78 14.25
C GLU A 38 -10.40 6.03 12.84
N THR A 39 -9.74 6.86 12.04
CA THR A 39 -10.01 6.94 10.60
C THR A 39 -9.30 5.80 9.88
N PHE A 40 -9.99 5.11 8.97
CA PHE A 40 -9.37 4.11 8.09
C PHE A 40 -8.93 4.76 6.78
N LEU A 41 -7.68 4.58 6.40
CA LEU A 41 -7.15 5.01 5.11
C LEU A 41 -6.78 3.76 4.29
N CYS A 42 -7.66 3.42 3.34
CA CYS A 42 -7.45 2.32 2.39
C CYS A 42 -6.54 2.82 1.27
N LEU A 43 -5.38 2.17 1.09
CA LEU A 43 -4.36 2.63 0.16
C LEU A 43 -4.33 1.78 -1.11
N SER A 44 -3.69 2.35 -2.14
CA SER A 44 -3.44 1.74 -3.45
C SER A 44 -4.61 1.79 -4.41
N ALA A 45 -4.31 2.20 -5.64
CA ALA A 45 -5.14 1.94 -6.80
C ALA A 45 -5.03 0.47 -7.21
N GLY A 46 -3.81 -0.09 -7.24
CA GLY A 46 -3.53 -1.41 -7.78
C GLY A 46 -2.03 -1.66 -7.97
N THR A 47 -1.66 -2.35 -9.05
CA THR A 47 -0.25 -2.64 -9.36
C THR A 47 0.05 -2.49 -10.84
N THR A 48 1.30 -2.20 -11.17
CA THR A 48 1.78 -2.19 -12.57
C THR A 48 1.90 -3.60 -13.18
N HIS A 49 1.72 -4.64 -12.38
CA HIS A 49 1.91 -6.04 -12.77
C HIS A 49 0.66 -6.71 -13.35
N ARG A 50 -0.54 -6.18 -13.06
CA ARG A 50 -1.83 -6.75 -13.46
C ARG A 50 -2.75 -5.65 -13.96
N PRO A 51 -3.58 -5.91 -14.98
CA PRO A 51 -4.69 -5.02 -15.31
C PRO A 51 -5.63 -4.84 -14.11
N PHE A 52 -6.25 -3.68 -14.02
CA PHE A 52 -7.32 -3.46 -13.06
C PHE A 52 -8.51 -4.36 -13.42
N PRO A 53 -9.08 -5.11 -12.46
CA PRO A 53 -10.40 -5.67 -12.65
C PRO A 53 -11.39 -4.56 -12.96
N VAL A 54 -12.44 -4.87 -13.72
CA VAL A 54 -13.54 -3.95 -13.99
C VAL A 54 -14.83 -4.49 -13.41
N ASP A 55 -15.76 -3.61 -13.05
CA ASP A 55 -17.11 -3.97 -12.65
C ASP A 55 -18.00 -4.28 -13.86
N GLU A 56 -19.28 -4.58 -13.60
CA GLU A 56 -20.28 -4.94 -14.62
C GLU A 56 -20.50 -3.82 -15.65
N ASP A 57 -20.29 -2.56 -15.25
CA ASP A 57 -20.43 -1.36 -16.08
C ASP A 57 -19.10 -0.97 -16.78
N GLY A 58 -18.02 -1.72 -16.53
CA GLY A 58 -16.71 -1.52 -17.15
C GLY A 58 -15.82 -0.49 -16.45
N PHE A 59 -16.19 0.00 -15.26
CA PHE A 59 -15.33 0.89 -14.47
C PHE A 59 -14.25 0.11 -13.72
N PRO A 60 -13.03 0.67 -13.56
CA PRO A 60 -11.95 -0.01 -12.86
C PRO A 60 -12.24 -0.14 -11.36
N ILE A 61 -12.03 -1.34 -10.82
CA ILE A 61 -12.07 -1.62 -9.39
C ILE A 61 -10.66 -1.42 -8.82
N LEU A 62 -10.55 -0.51 -7.86
CA LEU A 62 -9.29 -0.18 -7.20
C LEU A 62 -9.13 -0.93 -5.87
N GLU A 63 -7.89 -1.24 -5.48
CA GLU A 63 -7.60 -1.90 -4.20
C GLU A 63 -8.17 -1.13 -3.00
N CYS A 64 -8.02 0.20 -2.98
CA CYS A 64 -8.57 1.05 -1.93
C CYS A 64 -10.11 0.98 -1.88
N SER A 65 -10.77 0.91 -3.03
CA SER A 65 -12.24 0.86 -3.12
C SER A 65 -12.80 -0.50 -2.66
N ALA A 66 -12.12 -1.59 -3.01
CA ALA A 66 -12.46 -2.92 -2.53
C ALA A 66 -12.27 -3.03 -1.01
N GLY A 67 -11.19 -2.44 -0.48
CA GLY A 67 -10.95 -2.32 0.96
C GLY A 67 -12.04 -1.54 1.70
N ALA A 68 -12.45 -0.40 1.17
CA ALA A 68 -13.52 0.40 1.76
C ALA A 68 -14.87 -0.32 1.73
N ARG A 69 -15.19 -1.05 0.65
CA ARG A 69 -16.39 -1.90 0.59
C ARG A 69 -16.34 -2.99 1.66
N TYR A 70 -15.20 -3.66 1.80
CA TYR A 70 -15.02 -4.67 2.85
C TYR A 70 -15.27 -4.11 4.26
N LEU A 71 -14.74 -2.92 4.57
CA LEU A 71 -14.99 -2.26 5.86
C LEU A 71 -16.47 -1.86 6.05
N ALA A 72 -17.11 -1.33 4.99
CA ALA A 72 -18.51 -0.95 5.03
C ALA A 72 -19.43 -2.17 5.26
N ASP A 73 -19.15 -3.29 4.60
CA ASP A 73 -19.87 -4.55 4.79
C ASP A 73 -19.73 -5.11 6.21
N LYS A 74 -18.65 -4.74 6.93
CA LYS A 74 -18.43 -5.04 8.35
C LYS A 74 -19.04 -4.01 9.30
N GLY A 75 -19.80 -3.04 8.78
CA GLY A 75 -20.54 -2.05 9.56
C GLY A 75 -19.73 -0.80 9.95
N ILE A 76 -18.56 -0.58 9.36
CA ILE A 76 -17.81 0.67 9.58
C ILE A 76 -18.52 1.81 8.84
N ASP A 77 -18.78 2.91 9.56
CA ASP A 77 -19.33 4.14 9.00
C ASP A 77 -18.44 4.65 7.84
N PRO A 78 -18.99 4.80 6.61
CA PRO A 78 -18.25 5.36 5.48
C PRO A 78 -17.63 6.74 5.77
N GLY A 79 -18.22 7.53 6.67
CA GLY A 79 -17.66 8.81 7.14
C GLY A 79 -16.28 8.69 7.80
N ARG A 80 -15.90 7.49 8.25
CA ARG A 80 -14.60 7.15 8.85
C ARG A 80 -13.61 6.51 7.87
N VAL A 81 -14.00 6.29 6.60
CA VAL A 81 -13.13 5.65 5.60
C VAL A 81 -12.65 6.69 4.59
N ARG A 82 -11.37 6.63 4.23
CA ARG A 82 -10.73 7.46 3.20
C ARG A 82 -10.04 6.55 2.20
N LEU A 83 -9.99 7.01 0.95
CA LEU A 83 -9.37 6.31 -0.17
C LEU A 83 -8.12 7.05 -0.63
N GLU A 84 -7.03 6.32 -0.83
CA GLU A 84 -5.87 6.78 -1.58
C GLU A 84 -5.75 5.92 -2.85
N SER A 85 -6.05 6.53 -4.00
CA SER A 85 -6.30 5.85 -5.27
C SER A 85 -5.24 6.17 -6.34
N MET A 86 -4.06 6.66 -5.94
CA MET A 86 -2.99 7.07 -6.86
C MET A 86 -1.83 6.07 -6.86
N SER A 87 -1.54 5.45 -5.72
CA SER A 87 -0.39 4.56 -5.61
C SER A 87 -0.58 3.24 -6.34
N LEU A 88 0.51 2.73 -6.91
CA LEU A 88 0.62 1.46 -7.63
C LEU A 88 1.69 0.54 -7.05
N ASP A 89 2.35 0.99 -5.98
CA ASP A 89 3.46 0.34 -5.31
C ASP A 89 3.71 0.93 -3.91
N THR A 90 4.48 0.22 -3.08
CA THR A 90 4.70 0.59 -1.67
C THR A 90 5.33 1.98 -1.47
N ILE A 91 6.21 2.43 -2.37
CA ILE A 91 6.78 3.80 -2.32
C ILE A 91 5.67 4.82 -2.57
N GLY A 92 4.85 4.59 -3.60
CA GLY A 92 3.64 5.36 -3.84
C GLY A 92 2.69 5.37 -2.65
N ASN A 93 2.42 4.22 -2.01
CA ASN A 93 1.53 4.16 -0.85
C ASN A 93 1.97 5.12 0.25
N ALA A 94 3.27 5.11 0.60
CA ALA A 94 3.81 6.00 1.61
C ALA A 94 3.82 7.47 1.16
N TRP A 95 4.19 7.76 -0.08
CA TRP A 95 4.22 9.12 -0.60
C TRP A 95 2.82 9.74 -0.71
N PHE A 96 1.89 9.08 -1.42
CA PHE A 96 0.56 9.59 -1.69
C PHE A 96 -0.31 9.64 -0.44
N SER A 97 -0.22 8.65 0.47
CA SER A 97 -0.92 8.74 1.75
C SER A 97 -0.47 9.96 2.55
N LYS A 98 0.84 10.24 2.56
CA LYS A 98 1.40 11.40 3.25
C LYS A 98 0.88 12.71 2.67
N VAL A 99 1.09 12.94 1.37
CA VAL A 99 0.84 14.25 0.76
C VAL A 99 -0.64 14.53 0.50
N LEU A 100 -1.47 13.50 0.31
CA LEU A 100 -2.90 13.67 0.03
C LEU A 100 -3.76 13.66 1.29
N HIS A 101 -3.34 12.94 2.35
CA HIS A 101 -4.18 12.72 3.52
C HIS A 101 -3.51 13.12 4.84
N VAL A 102 -2.33 12.57 5.15
CA VAL A 102 -1.70 12.80 6.47
C VAL A 102 -1.34 14.27 6.68
N ASP A 103 -0.59 14.88 5.75
CA ASP A 103 -0.16 16.27 5.89
C ASP A 103 -1.37 17.23 5.92
N PRO A 104 -2.33 17.15 4.98
CA PRO A 104 -3.48 18.06 4.98
C PRO A 104 -4.41 17.89 6.19
N ALA A 105 -4.57 16.66 6.69
CA ALA A 105 -5.41 16.39 7.88
C ALA A 105 -4.67 16.66 9.20
N GLY A 106 -3.36 16.93 9.16
CA GLY A 106 -2.54 17.17 10.34
C GLY A 106 -2.35 15.93 11.22
N TRP A 107 -2.50 14.73 10.67
CA TRP A 107 -2.33 13.47 11.42
C TRP A 107 -0.88 13.25 11.82
N ARG A 108 -0.66 12.75 13.04
CA ARG A 108 0.66 12.56 13.63
C ARG A 108 0.92 11.14 14.09
N ARG A 109 -0.11 10.40 14.45
CA ARG A 109 -0.01 9.04 14.95
C ARG A 109 -0.71 8.10 13.99
N MET A 110 0.05 7.26 13.30
CA MET A 110 -0.49 6.33 12.31
C MET A 110 -0.14 4.90 12.69
N LEU A 111 -1.10 4.01 12.48
CA LEU A 111 -0.89 2.57 12.50
C LEU A 111 -0.89 2.04 11.07
N ILE A 112 0.19 1.40 10.64
CA ILE A 112 0.30 0.79 9.31
C ILE A 112 0.13 -0.72 9.47
N ILE A 113 -0.83 -1.31 8.75
CA ILE A 113 -1.11 -2.75 8.79
C ILE A 113 -0.84 -3.38 7.42
N THR A 114 0.12 -4.29 7.37
CA THR A 114 0.50 -5.01 6.14
C THR A 114 0.68 -6.51 6.43
N SER A 115 0.90 -7.33 5.41
CA SER A 115 1.16 -8.77 5.62
C SER A 115 2.56 -9.02 6.17
N GLU A 116 2.75 -10.08 6.95
CA GLU A 116 4.05 -10.50 7.51
C GLU A 116 5.18 -10.54 6.49
N PHE A 117 4.95 -11.17 5.32
CA PHE A 117 5.99 -11.27 4.30
C PHE A 117 6.45 -9.89 3.79
N HIS A 118 5.61 -8.86 3.89
CA HIS A 118 5.86 -7.53 3.33
C HIS A 118 6.29 -6.49 4.39
N MET A 119 6.28 -6.88 5.67
CA MET A 119 6.44 -5.96 6.80
C MET A 119 7.76 -5.18 6.74
N GLN A 120 8.89 -5.88 6.56
CA GLN A 120 10.22 -5.25 6.62
C GLN A 120 10.38 -4.13 5.59
N ARG A 121 9.99 -4.38 4.33
CA ARG A 121 10.09 -3.38 3.26
C ARG A 121 9.08 -2.25 3.43
N THR A 122 7.85 -2.57 3.83
CA THR A 122 6.83 -1.54 4.10
C THR A 122 7.33 -0.57 5.16
N ARG A 123 7.83 -1.09 6.28
CA ARG A 123 8.37 -0.29 7.38
C ARG A 123 9.50 0.63 6.92
N ALA A 124 10.51 0.07 6.25
CA ALA A 124 11.66 0.85 5.77
C ALA A 124 11.25 2.00 4.85
N ILE A 125 10.29 1.77 3.95
CA ILE A 125 9.78 2.79 3.02
C ILE A 125 8.99 3.88 3.75
N PHE A 126 8.04 3.50 4.61
CA PHE A 126 7.21 4.46 5.33
C PHE A 126 8.05 5.33 6.27
N GLU A 127 8.94 4.73 7.06
CA GLU A 127 9.86 5.47 7.94
C GLU A 127 10.75 6.42 7.13
N TRP A 128 11.29 5.96 6.01
CA TRP A 128 12.10 6.81 5.14
C TRP A 128 11.33 8.03 4.62
N ILE A 129 10.16 7.83 4.00
CA ILE A 129 9.41 8.91 3.35
C ILE A 129 8.81 9.88 4.38
N TYR A 130 8.35 9.38 5.52
CA TYR A 130 7.81 10.23 6.58
C TYR A 130 8.92 11.04 7.26
N SER A 131 10.14 10.52 7.33
CA SER A 131 11.30 11.23 7.89
C SER A 131 11.85 12.38 7.04
N MET A 132 11.40 12.55 5.79
CA MET A 132 11.92 13.60 4.88
C MET A 132 11.52 15.04 5.27
N GLU A 133 10.82 15.24 6.39
CA GLU A 133 10.34 16.54 6.85
C GLU A 133 10.70 16.79 8.31
N ALA A 134 10.67 18.06 8.71
CA ALA A 134 10.88 18.45 10.10
C ALA A 134 9.71 18.04 11.03
N ALA A 135 8.54 17.76 10.45
CA ALA A 135 7.38 17.26 11.17
C ALA A 135 7.67 15.90 11.82
N GLU A 136 7.40 15.79 13.13
CA GLU A 136 7.46 14.51 13.83
C GLU A 136 6.19 13.71 13.57
N TYR A 137 6.35 12.43 13.17
CA TYR A 137 5.28 11.45 13.00
C TYR A 137 5.61 10.21 13.81
N HIS A 138 4.60 9.66 14.50
CA HIS A 138 4.68 8.41 15.23
C HIS A 138 4.04 7.29 14.40
N LEU A 139 4.88 6.39 13.87
CA LEU A 139 4.45 5.26 13.07
C LEU A 139 4.54 3.96 13.87
N GLU A 140 3.41 3.29 14.07
CA GLU A 140 3.38 1.91 14.53
C GLU A 140 3.07 0.97 13.36
N PHE A 141 3.59 -0.26 13.44
CA PHE A 141 3.43 -1.26 12.39
C PHE A 141 2.91 -2.57 12.99
N LEU A 142 1.90 -3.16 12.35
CA LEU A 142 1.41 -4.50 12.68
C LEU A 142 1.33 -5.38 11.44
N ALA A 143 1.73 -6.64 11.62
CA ALA A 143 1.71 -7.63 10.57
C ALA A 143 0.48 -8.53 10.71
N SER A 144 -0.28 -8.71 9.62
CA SER A 144 -1.33 -9.71 9.52
C SER A 144 -0.77 -11.03 8.99
N PRO A 145 -1.36 -12.18 9.34
CA PRO A 145 -0.93 -13.48 8.85
C PRO A 145 -1.05 -13.60 7.33
N ASN A 146 -0.30 -14.54 6.77
CA ASN A 146 -0.23 -14.80 5.32
C ASN A 146 -1.32 -15.77 4.84
N ASP A 147 -2.55 -15.58 5.30
CA ASP A 147 -3.65 -16.53 5.11
C ASP A 147 -3.93 -16.82 3.63
N GLY A 148 -4.11 -18.10 3.31
CA GLY A 148 -4.40 -18.56 1.95
C GLY A 148 -3.20 -18.54 0.98
N LEU A 149 -1.99 -18.21 1.44
CA LEU A 149 -0.77 -18.36 0.63
C LEU A 149 -0.13 -19.73 0.87
N LYS A 150 0.29 -20.38 -0.22
CA LYS A 150 1.09 -21.62 -0.17
C LYS A 150 2.51 -21.32 0.33
N ALA A 151 3.15 -22.28 1.00
CA ALA A 151 4.48 -22.11 1.58
C ALA A 151 5.54 -21.71 0.54
N GLU A 152 5.46 -22.27 -0.67
CA GLU A 152 6.36 -21.95 -1.79
C GLU A 152 6.18 -20.49 -2.23
N ALA A 153 4.94 -20.00 -2.29
CA ALA A 153 4.64 -18.61 -2.62
C ALA A 153 5.14 -17.65 -1.53
N VAL A 154 5.02 -18.02 -0.25
CA VAL A 154 5.58 -17.23 0.87
C VAL A 154 7.11 -17.15 0.76
N SER A 155 7.77 -18.28 0.49
CA SER A 155 9.23 -18.32 0.33
C SER A 155 9.73 -17.47 -0.84
N ALA A 156 9.09 -17.61 -2.02
CA ALA A 156 9.42 -16.80 -3.19
C ALA A 156 9.24 -15.30 -2.94
N ARG A 157 8.18 -14.92 -2.20
CA ARG A 157 7.95 -13.52 -1.79
C ARG A 157 9.04 -13.04 -0.83
N ALA A 158 9.39 -13.80 0.20
CA ALA A 158 10.43 -13.43 1.15
C ALA A 158 11.79 -13.18 0.46
N ALA A 159 12.18 -14.02 -0.50
CA ALA A 159 13.39 -13.84 -1.28
C ALA A 159 13.36 -12.53 -2.10
N ARG A 160 12.23 -12.25 -2.76
CA ARG A 160 12.05 -11.02 -3.53
C ARG A 160 12.00 -9.76 -2.66
N GLU A 161 11.43 -9.85 -1.47
CA GLU A 161 11.37 -8.76 -0.50
C GLU A 161 12.77 -8.35 -0.04
N THR A 162 13.67 -9.32 0.15
CA THR A 162 15.07 -9.05 0.46
C THR A 162 15.77 -8.24 -0.64
N GLN A 163 15.61 -8.66 -1.90
CA GLN A 163 16.19 -7.95 -3.04
C GLN A 163 15.58 -6.54 -3.22
N SER A 164 14.26 -6.44 -3.02
CA SER A 164 13.54 -5.17 -3.15
C SER A 164 13.93 -4.19 -2.06
N LEU A 165 14.14 -4.67 -0.83
CA LEU A 165 14.63 -3.88 0.29
C LEU A 165 16.02 -3.29 0.02
N ALA A 166 16.94 -4.08 -0.52
CA ALA A 166 18.27 -3.57 -0.89
C ALA A 166 18.20 -2.42 -1.91
N SER A 167 17.23 -2.48 -2.83
CA SER A 167 16.99 -1.40 -3.80
C SER A 167 16.43 -0.14 -3.14
N VAL A 168 15.52 -0.30 -2.15
CA VAL A 168 15.00 0.81 -1.33
C VAL A 168 16.14 1.49 -0.56
N GLU A 169 17.02 0.72 0.08
CA GLU A 169 18.16 1.29 0.84
C GLU A 169 19.16 2.05 -0.04
N LYS A 170 19.28 1.67 -1.32
CA LYS A 170 20.04 2.46 -2.30
C LYS A 170 19.33 3.79 -2.59
N LEU A 171 18.05 3.74 -2.95
CA LEU A 171 17.25 4.94 -3.24
C LEU A 171 17.21 5.91 -2.06
N ARG A 172 17.08 5.38 -0.84
CA ARG A 172 17.09 6.16 0.41
C ARG A 172 18.34 7.00 0.61
N ARG A 173 19.50 6.51 0.15
CA ARG A 173 20.77 7.28 0.23
C ARG A 173 20.88 8.35 -0.85
N GLU A 174 20.21 8.14 -1.98
CA GLU A 174 20.22 9.02 -3.15
C GLU A 174 19.19 10.15 -3.03
N LEU A 175 17.95 9.85 -2.64
CA LEU A 175 16.85 10.83 -2.56
C LEU A 175 16.67 11.26 -1.10
N ARG A 176 17.13 12.47 -0.78
CA ARG A 176 17.30 12.92 0.61
C ARG A 176 16.19 13.83 1.12
N ASN A 177 15.40 14.39 0.20
CA ASN A 177 14.33 15.32 0.53
C ASN A 177 13.12 15.13 -0.38
N ARG A 178 11.99 15.78 -0.03
CA ARG A 178 10.74 15.70 -0.80
C ARG A 178 10.90 16.10 -2.27
N ARG A 179 11.76 17.07 -2.59
CA ARG A 179 11.97 17.53 -3.97
C ARG A 179 12.66 16.43 -4.77
N ASP A 180 13.74 15.85 -4.25
CA ASP A 180 14.44 14.74 -4.91
C ASP A 180 13.49 13.56 -5.17
N LEU A 181 12.68 13.21 -4.17
CA LEU A 181 11.71 12.13 -4.29
C LEU A 181 10.62 12.45 -5.31
N HIS A 182 10.05 13.66 -5.27
CA HIS A 182 9.08 14.13 -6.25
C HIS A 182 9.63 14.04 -7.68
N ASP A 183 10.83 14.60 -7.91
CA ASP A 183 11.44 14.63 -9.23
C ASP A 183 11.70 13.21 -9.72
N TRP A 184 12.24 12.33 -8.87
CA TRP A 184 12.43 10.92 -9.21
C TRP A 184 11.12 10.19 -9.50
N MET A 185 10.08 10.40 -8.67
CA MET A 185 8.76 9.77 -8.83
C MET A 185 8.21 10.04 -10.23
N PHE A 186 8.21 11.30 -10.67
CA PHE A 186 7.53 11.68 -11.91
C PHE A 186 8.43 11.72 -13.15
N THR A 187 9.75 11.55 -13.00
CA THR A 187 10.67 11.51 -14.16
C THR A 187 11.34 10.16 -14.38
N ARG A 188 11.46 9.32 -13.35
CA ARG A 188 12.24 8.06 -13.42
C ARG A 188 11.50 6.83 -12.91
N HIS A 189 10.53 6.98 -12.00
CA HIS A 189 9.86 5.84 -11.40
C HIS A 189 9.04 5.05 -12.42
N ARG A 190 9.14 3.72 -12.38
CA ARG A 190 8.47 2.85 -13.36
C ARG A 190 6.95 2.97 -13.36
N ALA A 191 6.34 3.34 -12.24
CA ALA A 191 4.88 3.44 -12.16
C ALA A 191 4.33 4.83 -12.52
N TYR A 192 5.15 5.89 -12.44
CA TYR A 192 4.64 7.27 -12.50
C TYR A 192 5.37 8.19 -13.48
N SER A 193 6.44 7.73 -14.14
CA SER A 193 7.17 8.56 -15.11
C SER A 193 6.62 8.44 -16.53
N THR A 194 6.71 9.53 -17.29
CA THR A 194 6.40 9.50 -18.74
C THR A 194 7.27 8.49 -19.49
N GLU A 195 8.56 8.38 -19.10
CA GLU A 195 9.49 7.45 -19.72
C GLU A 195 9.01 6.00 -19.59
N SER A 196 8.42 5.61 -18.45
CA SER A 196 7.97 4.23 -18.25
C SER A 196 6.74 3.90 -19.09
N ILE A 197 5.84 4.86 -19.31
CA ILE A 197 4.65 4.69 -20.15
C ILE A 197 5.02 4.44 -21.61
N LEU A 198 6.13 5.02 -22.07
CA LEU A 198 6.63 4.82 -23.43
C LEU A 198 7.31 3.46 -23.64
N ARG A 199 7.63 2.73 -22.55
CA ARG A 199 8.24 1.40 -22.64
C ARG A 199 7.17 0.31 -22.83
N PRO A 200 7.44 -0.73 -23.64
CA PRO A 200 6.55 -1.87 -23.75
C PRO A 200 6.31 -2.51 -22.38
N ARG A 201 5.04 -2.81 -22.06
CA ARG A 201 4.70 -3.53 -20.82
C ARG A 201 5.22 -4.97 -20.91
N THR A 202 6.05 -5.35 -19.95
CA THR A 202 6.47 -6.74 -19.75
C THR A 202 5.69 -7.32 -18.58
N LEU A 203 4.85 -8.32 -18.84
CA LEU A 203 4.13 -9.01 -17.77
C LEU A 203 5.13 -9.87 -16.96
N PRO A 204 5.02 -9.90 -15.62
CA PRO A 204 5.85 -10.78 -14.79
C PRO A 204 5.57 -12.26 -15.06
N ASP A 205 6.49 -13.12 -14.61
CA ASP A 205 6.34 -14.57 -14.61
C ASP A 205 4.97 -15.02 -14.01
N PRO A 206 4.23 -15.94 -14.65
CA PRO A 206 2.95 -16.44 -14.15
C PRO A 206 2.96 -16.95 -12.70
N VAL A 207 4.06 -17.57 -12.24
CA VAL A 207 4.20 -18.06 -10.86
C VAL A 207 4.21 -16.90 -9.86
N ILE A 208 4.88 -15.81 -10.25
CA ILE A 208 4.91 -14.57 -9.48
C ILE A 208 3.52 -13.93 -9.49
N MET A 209 2.81 -14.02 -10.61
CA MET A 209 1.47 -13.48 -10.75
C MET A 209 0.51 -14.13 -9.76
N GLU A 210 0.56 -15.43 -9.46
CA GLU A 210 -0.37 -16.08 -8.49
C GLU A 210 -0.35 -15.44 -7.09
N SER A 211 0.73 -14.74 -6.76
CA SER A 211 0.92 -14.03 -5.50
C SER A 211 0.34 -12.59 -5.51
N TYR A 212 0.00 -12.04 -6.66
CA TYR A 212 -0.69 -10.74 -6.79
C TYR A 212 -2.21 -10.89 -6.98
#